data_AF-X8E2H9-F1
#
_entry.id   AF-X8E2H9-F1
#
_cell.length_a   1.000
_cell.length_b   1.000
_cell.length_c   1.000
_cell.angle_alpha   90.00
_cell.angle_beta   90.00
_cell.angle_gamma   90.00
#
_symmetry.space_group_name_H-M   'P 1'
#
loop_
_entity.id
_entity.type
_entity.pdbx_description
1 polymer ?
#
loop_
_entity_poly.entity_id
_entity_poly.type
_entity_poly.pdbx_seq_one_letter_code
_entity_poly.pdbx_strand_id
1 'polypeptide(L)'
;MSSPGSRNYRTDSNGVPITVAAIPLSDPNATGTGEPTIGNLVRDATTQVSALVRAEVELARAEVIRDVKKGVAGSIFFIAALVVLFYSTFFFFFFAAEVLKIWLPAWAAYLIIFAAMVFVAVLAVLIGYLQVRRIRGPQATIESVKETANVFSREDEAPRTPKPSSP
;
A
#
# COMPACT_ATOMS: atom_id res chain seq x y z
N MET A 1 -60.22 39.77 -2.09
CA MET A 1 -59.16 40.68 -1.61
C MET A 1 -59.03 40.48 -0.11
N SER A 2 -57.99 39.75 0.32
CA SER A 2 -57.76 39.42 1.74
C SER A 2 -56.34 39.83 2.10
N SER A 3 -56.23 40.70 3.10
CA SER A 3 -54.99 41.30 3.60
C SER A 3 -54.18 40.30 4.45
N PRO A 4 -52.84 40.24 4.37
CA PRO A 4 -52.02 39.61 5.39
C PRO A 4 -51.50 40.64 6.41
N GLY A 5 -51.69 40.34 7.69
CA GLY A 5 -51.32 41.18 8.83
C GLY A 5 -49.82 41.41 9.00
N SER A 6 -49.50 42.64 9.42
CA SER A 6 -48.18 43.09 9.82
C SER A 6 -47.78 42.51 11.19
N ARG A 7 -46.74 41.67 11.22
CA ARG A 7 -46.08 41.24 12.46
C ARG A 7 -45.01 42.26 12.83
N ASN A 8 -45.23 42.97 13.93
CA ASN A 8 -44.26 43.90 14.51
C ASN A 8 -43.12 43.13 15.19
N TYR A 9 -41.91 43.17 14.61
CA TYR A 9 -40.70 42.74 15.31
C TYR A 9 -40.25 43.89 16.22
N ARG A 10 -40.30 43.70 17.54
CA ARG A 10 -39.64 44.60 18.49
C ARG A 10 -38.14 44.32 18.46
N THR A 11 -37.35 45.37 18.34
CA THR A 11 -35.88 45.36 18.41
C THR A 11 -35.48 46.25 19.59
N ASP A 12 -34.41 45.91 20.31
CA ASP A 12 -33.84 46.78 21.33
C ASP A 12 -33.04 47.94 20.69
N SER A 13 -32.56 48.90 21.50
CA SER A 13 -31.80 50.06 21.02
C SER A 13 -30.45 49.71 20.38
N ASN A 14 -30.03 48.45 20.44
CA ASN A 14 -28.77 47.94 19.93
C ASN A 14 -28.94 47.09 18.67
N GLY A 15 -30.14 47.03 18.09
CA GLY A 15 -30.38 46.43 16.78
C GLY A 15 -30.38 44.90 16.78
N VAL A 16 -30.49 44.24 17.95
CA VAL A 16 -30.46 42.76 18.04
C VAL A 16 -31.89 42.21 18.02
N PRO A 17 -32.23 41.25 17.14
CA PRO A 17 -33.54 40.62 17.16
C PRO A 17 -33.71 39.75 18.41
N ILE A 18 -34.64 40.13 19.30
CA ILE A 18 -35.02 39.39 20.54
C ILE A 18 -35.76 38.07 20.30
N THR A 19 -35.65 37.51 19.09
CA THR A 19 -36.15 36.16 18.77
C THR A 19 -34.96 35.23 18.59
N VAL A 20 -34.25 34.98 19.69
CA VAL A 20 -33.30 33.87 19.76
C VAL A 20 -34.16 32.61 19.73
N ALA A 21 -34.17 31.92 18.59
CA ALA A 21 -34.67 30.56 18.52
C ALA A 21 -33.97 29.77 19.62
N ALA A 22 -34.74 29.34 20.63
CA ALA A 22 -34.22 28.47 21.68
C ALA A 22 -33.74 27.20 20.99
N ILE A 23 -32.43 27.11 20.75
CA ILE A 23 -31.78 25.86 20.35
C ILE A 23 -32.11 24.90 21.49
N PRO A 24 -32.85 23.81 21.26
CA PRO A 24 -33.01 22.81 22.29
C PRO A 24 -31.62 22.24 22.54
N LEU A 25 -30.99 22.63 23.64
CA LEU A 25 -29.83 21.95 24.21
C LEU A 25 -30.31 20.56 24.64
N SER A 26 -30.44 19.68 23.67
CA SER A 26 -30.58 18.25 23.91
C SER A 26 -29.19 17.80 24.28
N ASP A 27 -28.87 17.85 25.57
CA ASP A 27 -27.68 17.22 26.09
C ASP A 27 -27.82 15.73 25.71
N PRO A 28 -26.94 15.16 24.87
CA PRO A 28 -27.05 13.75 24.48
C PRO A 28 -26.88 12.80 25.68
N ASN A 29 -26.59 13.34 26.86
CA ASN A 29 -26.48 12.65 28.13
C ASN A 29 -27.69 12.85 29.09
N ALA A 30 -28.74 13.59 28.69
CA ALA A 30 -29.90 13.85 29.55
C ALA A 30 -30.90 12.68 29.66
N THR A 31 -30.66 11.55 28.98
CA THR A 31 -31.42 10.31 29.11
C THR A 31 -30.60 9.26 29.84
N GLY A 32 -30.56 9.33 31.17
CA GLY A 32 -29.91 8.30 31.99
C GLY A 32 -29.70 8.73 33.42
N THR A 33 -30.72 8.57 34.26
CA THR A 33 -30.53 8.52 35.71
C THR A 33 -29.61 7.35 36.07
N GLY A 34 -28.33 7.63 36.26
CA GLY A 34 -27.33 6.69 36.75
C GLY A 34 -25.96 7.34 36.74
N GLU A 35 -25.27 7.37 37.87
CA GLU A 35 -23.88 7.82 37.96
C GLU A 35 -23.03 7.16 36.84
N PRO A 36 -22.00 7.83 36.30
CA PRO A 36 -21.09 7.21 35.35
C PRO A 36 -20.50 5.95 35.98
N THR A 37 -21.06 4.79 35.63
CA THR A 37 -20.51 3.53 36.10
C THR A 37 -19.11 3.40 35.51
N ILE A 38 -18.18 2.85 36.30
CA ILE A 38 -16.79 2.67 35.86
C ILE A 38 -16.73 1.91 34.51
N GLY A 39 -17.69 1.02 34.25
CA GLY A 39 -17.84 0.34 32.96
C GLY A 39 -18.13 1.26 31.78
N ASN A 40 -18.95 2.30 31.96
CA ASN A 40 -19.24 3.28 30.90
C ASN A 40 -18.03 4.17 30.60
N LEU A 41 -17.28 4.59 31.63
CA LEU A 41 -16.04 5.36 31.47
C LEU A 41 -14.95 4.58 30.71
N VAL A 42 -14.77 3.29 31.04
CA VAL A 42 -13.80 2.42 30.35
C VAL A 42 -14.21 2.20 28.89
N ARG A 43 -15.52 2.01 28.63
CA ARG A 43 -16.06 1.86 27.27
C ARG A 43 -15.82 3.13 26.43
N ASP A 44 -16.08 4.31 26.99
CA ASP A 44 -15.90 5.58 26.28
C ASP A 44 -14.42 5.90 26.03
N ALA A 45 -13.56 5.65 27.02
CA ALA A 45 -12.11 5.78 26.88
C ALA A 45 -11.56 4.84 25.80
N THR A 46 -12.00 3.58 25.78
CA THR A 46 -11.59 2.60 24.75
C THR A 46 -12.07 3.01 23.36
N THR A 47 -13.27 3.61 23.27
CA THR A 47 -13.82 4.11 22.01
C THR A 47 -13.02 5.30 21.48
N GLN A 48 -12.62 6.24 22.34
CA GLN A 48 -11.78 7.38 21.95
C GLN A 48 -10.37 6.96 21.52
N VAL A 49 -9.76 6.03 22.25
CA VAL A 49 -8.45 5.47 21.87
C VAL A 49 -8.55 4.76 20.50
N SER A 50 -9.62 3.99 20.28
CA SER A 50 -9.86 3.32 18.99
C SER A 50 -10.07 4.33 17.85
N ALA A 51 -10.76 5.44 18.12
CA ALA A 51 -10.95 6.52 17.15
C ALA A 51 -9.64 7.24 16.82
N LEU A 52 -8.79 7.51 17.83
CA LEU A 52 -7.48 8.14 17.63
C LEU A 52 -6.54 7.26 16.81
N VAL A 53 -6.42 5.97 17.15
CA VAL A 53 -5.59 5.01 16.41
C VAL A 53 -6.06 4.93 14.95
N ARG A 54 -7.37 4.88 14.73
CA ARG A 54 -7.92 4.84 13.38
C ARG A 54 -7.63 6.12 12.60
N ALA A 55 -7.73 7.29 13.23
CA ALA A 55 -7.38 8.57 12.62
C ALA A 55 -5.89 8.65 12.25
N GLU A 56 -5.00 8.18 13.12
CA GLU A 56 -3.56 8.13 12.86
C GLU A 56 -3.23 7.20 11.68
N VAL A 57 -3.87 6.04 11.62
CA VAL A 57 -3.73 5.09 10.50
C VAL A 57 -4.26 5.68 9.20
N GLU A 58 -5.41 6.36 9.23
CA GLU A 58 -6.00 7.01 8.05
C GLU A 58 -5.10 8.13 7.54
N LEU A 59 -4.51 8.93 8.44
CA LEU A 59 -3.54 9.97 8.09
C LEU A 59 -2.26 9.38 7.49
N ALA A 60 -1.65 8.40 8.15
CA ALA A 60 -0.44 7.73 7.68
C ALA A 60 -0.68 7.07 6.31
N ARG A 61 -1.85 6.45 6.12
CA ARG A 61 -2.24 5.88 4.83
C ARG A 61 -2.37 6.96 3.75
N ALA A 62 -2.97 8.11 4.07
CA ALA A 62 -3.10 9.21 3.12
C ALA A 62 -1.74 9.78 2.71
N GLU A 63 -0.79 9.90 3.64
CA GLU A 63 0.57 10.34 3.38
C GLU A 63 1.34 9.35 2.48
N VAL A 64 1.30 8.06 2.81
CA VAL A 64 1.92 7.01 2.00
C VAL A 64 1.33 7.01 0.57
N ILE A 65 0.01 7.08 0.42
CA ILE A 65 -0.64 7.13 -0.91
C ILE A 65 -0.19 8.37 -1.69
N ARG A 66 -0.11 9.52 -1.03
CA ARG A 66 0.35 10.78 -1.64
C ARG A 66 1.79 10.65 -2.13
N ASP A 67 2.66 10.06 -1.32
CA ASP A 67 4.07 9.93 -1.66
C ASP A 67 4.30 8.87 -2.74
N VAL A 68 3.56 7.75 -2.71
CA VAL A 68 3.52 6.79 -3.80
C VAL A 68 3.06 7.47 -5.10
N LYS A 69 2.00 8.29 -5.06
CA LYS A 69 1.50 8.99 -6.24
C LYS A 69 2.55 9.96 -6.82
N LYS A 70 3.28 10.68 -5.97
CA LYS A 70 4.40 11.54 -6.39
C LYS A 70 5.54 10.70 -7.00
N GLY A 71 5.89 9.58 -6.38
CA GLY A 71 6.91 8.66 -6.88
C GLY A 71 6.55 8.09 -8.25
N VAL A 72 5.30 7.68 -8.44
CA VAL A 72 4.78 7.21 -9.73
C VAL A 72 4.83 8.32 -10.78
N ALA A 73 4.38 9.54 -10.45
CA ALA A 73 4.46 10.66 -11.38
C ALA A 73 5.91 10.97 -11.80
N GLY A 74 6.86 10.93 -10.86
CA GLY A 74 8.29 11.08 -11.15
C GLY A 74 8.88 9.95 -11.99
N SER A 75 8.38 8.72 -11.81
CA SER A 75 8.87 7.54 -12.54
C SER A 75 8.59 7.58 -14.05
N ILE A 76 7.61 8.37 -14.51
CA ILE A 76 7.26 8.50 -15.93
C ILE A 76 8.47 8.95 -16.75
N PHE A 77 9.18 9.97 -16.28
CA PHE A 77 10.38 10.47 -16.96
C PHE A 77 11.53 9.47 -16.93
N PHE A 78 11.66 8.72 -15.83
CA PHE A 78 12.66 7.67 -15.73
C PHE A 78 12.38 6.52 -16.71
N ILE A 79 11.13 6.07 -16.80
CA ILE A 79 10.70 5.07 -17.78
C ILE A 79 10.93 5.60 -19.20
N ALA A 80 10.55 6.84 -19.49
CA ALA A 80 10.78 7.46 -20.79
C ALA A 80 12.29 7.52 -21.12
N ALA A 81 13.14 7.92 -20.17
CA ALA A 81 14.58 7.96 -20.34
C ALA A 81 15.17 6.57 -20.59
N LEU A 82 14.73 5.54 -19.85
CA LEU A 82 15.16 4.16 -20.07
C LEU A 82 14.74 3.62 -21.44
N VAL A 83 13.52 3.93 -21.88
CA VAL A 83 13.04 3.56 -23.22
C VAL A 83 13.89 4.23 -24.30
N VAL A 84 14.14 5.55 -24.18
CA VAL A 84 15.01 6.28 -25.12
C VAL A 84 16.40 5.67 -25.13
N LEU A 85 17.03 5.46 -23.97
CA LEU A 85 18.36 4.88 -23.85
C LEU A 85 18.43 3.47 -24.47
N PHE A 86 17.40 2.65 -24.25
CA PHE A 86 17.29 1.32 -24.84
C PHE A 86 17.26 1.37 -26.37
N TYR A 87 16.40 2.23 -26.96
CA TYR A 87 16.37 2.39 -28.42
C TYR A 87 17.64 3.06 -28.98
N SER A 88 18.25 3.99 -28.25
CA SER A 88 19.51 4.63 -28.63
C SER A 88 20.67 3.64 -28.73
N THR A 89 20.63 2.55 -27.97
CA THR A 89 21.65 1.49 -28.04
C THR A 89 21.73 0.86 -29.43
N PHE A 90 20.61 0.74 -30.15
CA PHE A 90 20.61 0.27 -31.54
C PHE A 90 21.42 1.22 -32.43
N PHE A 91 21.12 2.52 -32.39
CA PHE A 91 21.87 3.54 -33.14
C PHE A 91 23.35 3.61 -32.75
N PHE A 92 23.66 3.42 -31.47
CA PHE A 92 25.04 3.38 -30.98
C PHE A 92 25.84 2.24 -31.62
N PHE A 93 25.27 1.05 -31.75
CA PHE A 93 25.97 -0.07 -32.40
C PHE A 93 26.15 0.13 -33.91
N PHE A 94 25.16 0.74 -34.59
CA PHE A 94 25.33 1.15 -35.99
C PHE A 94 26.43 2.19 -36.16
N PHE A 95 26.44 3.21 -35.30
CA PHE A 95 27.50 4.21 -35.26
C PHE A 95 28.87 3.58 -35.02
N ALA A 96 28.98 2.67 -34.05
CA ALA A 96 30.23 1.96 -33.76
C ALA A 96 30.71 1.14 -34.97
N ALA A 97 29.82 0.40 -35.63
CA ALA A 97 30.15 -0.34 -36.85
C ALA A 97 30.62 0.58 -37.97
N GLU A 98 29.97 1.74 -38.15
CA GLU A 98 30.33 2.72 -39.18
C GLU A 98 31.69 3.37 -38.91
N VAL A 99 32.00 3.64 -37.64
CA VAL A 99 33.34 4.07 -37.22
C VAL A 99 34.38 3.00 -37.51
N LEU A 100 34.12 1.72 -37.18
CA LEU A 100 35.04 0.62 -37.48
C LEU A 100 35.28 0.44 -38.99
N LYS A 101 34.30 0.77 -39.83
CA LYS A 101 34.41 0.72 -41.29
C LYS A 101 35.50 1.64 -41.85
N ILE A 102 35.98 2.62 -41.09
CA ILE A 102 37.11 3.47 -41.49
C ILE A 102 38.39 2.65 -41.67
N TRP A 103 38.57 1.57 -40.89
CA TRP A 103 39.77 0.72 -40.92
C TRP A 103 39.53 -0.69 -41.46
N LEU A 104 38.28 -1.16 -41.52
CA LEU A 104 37.91 -2.52 -41.94
C LEU A 104 36.86 -2.54 -43.05
N PRO A 105 36.78 -3.62 -43.85
CA PRO A 105 35.66 -3.80 -44.76
C PRO A 105 34.34 -3.91 -43.98
N ALA A 106 33.26 -3.40 -44.59
CA ALA A 106 31.96 -3.26 -43.93
C ALA A 106 31.49 -4.55 -43.24
N TRP A 107 31.57 -5.69 -43.93
CA TRP A 107 31.13 -6.98 -43.40
C TRP A 107 31.87 -7.37 -42.11
N ALA A 108 33.17 -7.07 -41.99
CA ALA A 108 33.97 -7.40 -40.81
C ALA A 108 33.62 -6.48 -39.63
N ALA A 109 33.40 -5.18 -39.88
CA ALA A 109 32.99 -4.23 -38.86
C ALA A 109 31.66 -4.65 -38.20
N TYR A 110 30.65 -5.01 -39.00
CA TYR A 110 29.36 -5.49 -38.49
C TYR A 110 29.49 -6.82 -37.74
N LEU A 111 30.31 -7.76 -38.21
CA LEU A 111 30.56 -9.02 -37.50
C LEU A 111 31.24 -8.82 -36.15
N ILE A 112 32.19 -7.90 -36.03
CA ILE A 112 32.87 -7.59 -34.77
C ILE A 112 31.87 -7.03 -33.75
N ILE A 113 31.05 -6.06 -34.15
CA ILE A 113 30.02 -5.49 -33.26
C ILE A 113 28.98 -6.54 -32.87
N PHE A 114 28.54 -7.38 -33.82
CA PHE A 114 27.64 -8.50 -33.53
C PHE A 114 28.24 -9.48 -32.52
N ALA A 115 29.50 -9.89 -32.72
CA ALA A 115 30.20 -10.78 -31.79
C ALA A 115 30.33 -10.15 -30.39
N ALA A 116 30.61 -8.85 -30.31
CA ALA A 116 30.65 -8.12 -29.03
C ALA A 116 29.27 -8.11 -28.34
N MET A 117 28.18 -7.91 -29.09
CA MET A 117 26.81 -7.98 -28.53
C MET A 117 26.48 -9.39 -28.01
N VAL A 118 26.80 -10.44 -28.77
CA VAL A 118 26.61 -11.82 -28.34
C VAL A 118 27.41 -12.11 -27.08
N PHE A 119 28.66 -11.65 -27.01
CA PHE A 119 29.50 -11.82 -25.83
C PHE A 119 28.88 -11.17 -24.59
N VAL A 120 28.42 -9.91 -24.70
CA VAL A 120 27.74 -9.21 -23.60
C VAL A 120 26.45 -9.93 -23.20
N ALA A 121 25.67 -10.41 -24.17
CA ALA A 121 24.44 -11.15 -23.89
C ALA A 121 24.71 -12.45 -23.13
N VAL A 122 25.71 -13.22 -23.55
CA VAL A 122 26.14 -14.45 -22.85
C VAL A 122 26.58 -14.14 -21.43
N LEU A 123 27.35 -13.06 -21.23
CA LEU A 123 27.80 -12.65 -19.90
C LEU A 123 26.62 -12.23 -19.00
N ALA A 124 25.66 -11.49 -19.54
CA ALA A 124 24.45 -11.09 -18.83
C ALA A 124 23.59 -12.30 -18.42
N VAL A 125 23.39 -13.26 -19.33
CA VAL A 125 22.68 -14.51 -19.03
C VAL A 125 23.42 -15.30 -17.95
N LEU A 126 24.75 -15.39 -18.03
CA LEU A 126 25.56 -16.11 -17.06
C LEU A 126 25.46 -15.47 -15.67
N ILE A 127 25.62 -14.15 -15.57
CA ILE A 127 25.47 -13.41 -14.31
C ILE A 127 24.05 -13.57 -13.76
N GLY A 128 23.03 -13.42 -14.61
CA GLY A 128 21.64 -13.63 -14.22
C GLY A 128 21.39 -15.04 -13.68
N TYR A 129 21.91 -16.06 -14.36
CA TYR A 129 21.82 -17.45 -13.93
C TYR A 129 22.54 -17.70 -12.60
N LEU A 130 23.74 -17.17 -12.42
CA LEU A 130 24.50 -17.24 -11.17
C LEU A 130 23.74 -16.59 -10.01
N GLN A 131 23.13 -15.43 -10.26
CA GLN A 131 22.36 -14.71 -9.25
C GLN A 131 21.10 -15.49 -8.86
N VAL A 132 20.35 -16.01 -9.83
CA VAL A 132 19.17 -16.86 -9.57
C VAL A 132 19.55 -18.12 -8.81
N ARG A 133 20.65 -18.79 -9.17
CA ARG A 133 21.15 -19.97 -8.45
C ARG A 133 21.55 -19.66 -7.01
N ARG A 134 22.02 -18.45 -6.73
CA ARG A 134 22.43 -18.03 -5.39
C ARG A 134 21.24 -17.77 -4.47
N ILE A 135 20.06 -17.48 -5.03
CA ILE A 135 18.81 -17.38 -4.29
C ILE A 135 18.41 -18.79 -3.84
N ARG A 136 18.87 -19.18 -2.65
CA ARG A 136 18.28 -20.31 -1.92
C ARG A 136 16.84 -19.91 -1.60
N GLY A 137 15.86 -20.68 -2.07
CA GLY A 137 14.44 -20.43 -1.78
C GLY A 137 14.17 -20.29 -0.27
N PRO A 138 12.98 -19.82 0.15
CA PRO A 138 12.68 -19.53 1.56
C PRO A 138 12.63 -20.82 2.40
N GLN A 139 13.81 -21.34 2.77
CA GLN A 139 13.98 -22.58 3.52
C GLN A 139 13.25 -22.49 4.86
N ALA A 140 13.35 -21.34 5.54
CA ALA A 140 12.68 -21.09 6.82
C ALA A 140 11.14 -21.19 6.73
N THR A 141 10.53 -20.78 5.61
CA THR A 141 9.08 -20.91 5.40
C THR A 141 8.69 -22.35 5.06
N ILE A 142 9.52 -23.06 4.30
CA ILE A 142 9.29 -24.47 4.00
C ILE A 142 9.42 -25.32 5.28
N GLU A 143 10.36 -24.97 6.15
CA GLU A 143 10.62 -25.65 7.42
C GLU A 143 9.50 -25.40 8.42
N SER A 144 9.02 -24.16 8.57
CA SER A 144 7.89 -23.84 9.46
C SER A 144 6.58 -24.50 9.01
N VAL A 145 6.33 -24.59 7.70
CA VAL A 145 5.15 -25.29 7.17
C VAL A 145 5.26 -26.80 7.38
N LYS A 146 6.45 -27.39 7.20
CA LYS A 146 6.68 -28.81 7.49
C LYS A 146 6.53 -29.13 8.98
N GLU A 147 7.05 -28.27 9.86
CA GLU A 147 6.89 -28.42 11.30
C GLU A 147 5.41 -28.36 11.71
N THR A 148 4.67 -27.40 11.17
CA THR A 148 3.22 -27.28 11.36
C THR A 148 2.49 -28.55 10.90
N ALA A 149 2.79 -29.06 9.70
CA ALA A 149 2.18 -30.28 9.17
C ALA A 149 2.50 -31.53 10.02
N ASN A 150 3.72 -31.61 10.57
CA ASN A 150 4.13 -32.71 11.44
C ASN A 150 3.46 -32.67 12.82
N VAL A 151 3.08 -31.48 13.31
CA VAL A 151 2.31 -31.35 14.55
C VAL A 151 0.89 -31.89 14.35
N PHE A 152 0.20 -31.49 13.27
CA PHE A 152 -1.14 -31.99 12.96
C PHE A 152 -1.17 -33.51 12.69
N SER A 153 -0.17 -34.04 11.98
CA SER A 153 -0.10 -35.48 11.69
C SER A 153 0.10 -36.34 12.96
N ARG A 154 0.67 -35.77 14.02
CA ARG A 154 0.86 -36.48 15.31
C ARG A 154 -0.39 -36.52 16.18
N GLU A 155 -1.34 -35.61 15.98
CA GLU A 155 -2.63 -35.65 16.68
C GLU A 155 -3.55 -36.75 16.13
N ASP A 156 -3.49 -37.02 14.82
CA ASP A 156 -4.24 -38.12 14.19
C ASP A 156 -3.74 -39.52 14.58
N GLU A 157 -2.49 -39.62 15.06
CA GLU A 157 -1.84 -40.89 15.43
C GLU A 157 -1.84 -41.16 16.96
N ALA A 158 -2.52 -40.32 17.75
CA ALA A 158 -2.68 -40.54 19.19
C ALA A 158 -3.46 -41.84 19.48
N PRO A 159 -3.11 -42.62 20.53
CA PRO A 159 -3.58 -43.99 20.68
C PRO A 159 -5.08 -44.03 20.92
N ARG A 160 -5.82 -44.75 20.06
CA ARG A 160 -7.22 -45.10 20.33
C ARG A 160 -7.26 -45.86 21.66
N THR A 161 -7.79 -45.21 22.69
CA THR A 161 -7.94 -45.81 24.01
C THR A 161 -8.92 -47.00 23.94
N PRO A 162 -8.69 -48.11 24.67
CA PRO A 162 -9.52 -49.30 24.55
C PRO A 162 -10.93 -49.06 25.10
N LYS A 163 -11.92 -49.57 24.37
CA LYS A 163 -13.35 -49.54 24.70
C LYS A 163 -13.60 -50.23 26.06
N PRO A 164 -14.28 -49.60 27.03
CA PRO A 164 -14.52 -50.21 28.34
C PRO A 164 -15.53 -51.36 28.21
N SER A 165 -15.14 -52.54 28.72
CA SER A 165 -16.03 -53.68 28.90
C SER A 165 -17.03 -53.40 30.03
N SER A 166 -18.31 -53.46 29.71
CA SER A 166 -19.44 -53.31 30.63
C SER A 166 -19.60 -54.53 31.55
N PRO A 167 -20.19 -54.36 32.75
CA PRO A 167 -20.22 -55.37 33.81
C PRO A 167 -21.14 -56.57 33.51
#